data_AF-A0A354GV84-F1
#
_entry.id   AF-A0A354GV84-F1
#
_cell.length_a   1.000
_cell.length_b   1.000
_cell.length_c   1.000
_cell.angle_alpha   90.00
_cell.angle_beta   90.00
_cell.angle_gamma   90.00
#
_symmetry.space_group_name_H-M   'P 1'
#
loop_
_entity.id
_entity.type
_entity.pdbx_description
1 polymer ?
#
loop_
_entity_poly.entity_id
_entity_poly.type
_entity_poly.pdbx_seq_one_letter_code
_entity_poly.pdbx_strand_id
1 'polypeptide(L)'
;MSLPMPANITCDIYHGQNLPPAPPDVPGATGYLEEDFRNLKPAINPIFTYTHILRVETTVDVRDGYSGVPGGSAVYVSNQSGTRFQVQAVARVGRGTAVDHKIVYLQRINLTWPSNDV
;
A
#
# COMPACT_ATOMS: atom_id res chain seq x y z
N MET A 1 -13.24 4.33 11.83
CA MET A 1 -14.05 3.12 12.17
C MET A 1 -13.07 1.99 12.10
N SER A 2 -13.00 1.14 13.13
CA SER A 2 -11.98 0.10 13.22
C SER A 2 -12.01 -0.79 11.99
N LEU A 3 -10.82 -1.16 11.49
CA LEU A 3 -10.67 -2.13 10.41
C LEU A 3 -11.48 -3.41 10.70
N PRO A 4 -12.08 -4.05 9.67
CA PRO A 4 -12.81 -5.31 9.83
C PRO A 4 -11.91 -6.49 10.21
N MET A 5 -10.60 -6.29 10.24
CA MET A 5 -9.56 -7.24 10.62
C MET A 5 -8.52 -6.52 11.48
N PRO A 6 -7.91 -7.19 12.47
CA PRO A 6 -6.88 -6.58 13.30
C PRO A 6 -5.69 -6.17 12.44
N ALA A 7 -5.13 -4.97 12.67
CA ALA A 7 -3.93 -4.54 11.98
C ALA A 7 -2.74 -5.47 12.32
N ASN A 8 -1.96 -5.85 11.30
CA ASN A 8 -0.74 -6.66 11.47
C ASN A 8 0.55 -5.85 11.26
N ILE A 9 0.45 -4.64 10.69
CA ILE A 9 1.58 -3.76 10.43
C ILE A 9 1.26 -2.29 10.73
N THR A 10 2.32 -1.52 10.92
CA THR A 10 2.34 -0.06 10.77
C THR A 10 3.03 0.29 9.46
N CYS A 11 2.67 1.41 8.84
CA CYS A 11 3.35 1.92 7.65
C CYS A 11 3.36 3.44 7.60
N ASP A 12 4.36 3.97 6.90
CA ASP A 12 4.48 5.37 6.56
C ASP A 12 4.05 5.57 5.10
N ILE A 13 3.20 6.56 4.84
CA ILE A 13 2.70 6.86 3.50
C ILE A 13 3.30 8.19 3.04
N TYR A 14 3.77 8.19 1.80
CA TYR A 14 4.35 9.34 1.13
C TYR A 14 3.63 9.62 -0.18
N HIS A 15 3.33 10.87 -0.47
CA HIS A 15 2.60 11.27 -1.67
C HIS A 15 3.52 11.87 -2.74
N GLY A 16 3.29 11.51 -4.00
CA GLY A 16 4.01 12.07 -5.13
C GLY A 16 5.53 11.89 -5.06
N GLN A 17 6.26 13.00 -5.02
CA GLN A 17 7.73 13.01 -4.95
C GLN A 17 8.27 13.09 -3.52
N ASN A 18 7.39 13.22 -2.51
CA ASN A 18 7.83 13.09 -1.12
C ASN A 18 8.29 11.65 -0.90
N LEU A 19 9.52 11.46 -0.42
CA LEU A 19 10.11 10.16 -0.17
C LEU A 19 11.12 10.30 0.98
N PRO A 20 11.43 9.23 1.72
CA PRO A 20 12.53 9.23 2.69
C PRO A 20 13.82 9.79 2.07
N PRO A 21 14.58 10.63 2.79
CA PRO A 21 14.54 10.86 4.24
C PRO A 21 13.57 11.97 4.72
N ALA A 22 12.73 12.52 3.85
CA ALA A 22 11.72 13.49 4.28
C ALA A 22 10.70 12.85 5.25
N PRO A 23 10.00 13.62 6.10
CA PRO A 23 8.91 13.11 6.91
C PRO A 23 7.76 12.55 6.06
N PRO A 24 7.07 11.48 6.51
CA PRO A 24 5.91 10.94 5.81
C PRO A 24 4.72 11.89 5.87
N ASP A 25 3.90 11.86 4.82
CA ASP A 25 2.63 12.60 4.77
C ASP A 25 1.60 11.99 5.72
N VAL A 26 1.60 10.65 5.86
CA VAL A 26 0.83 9.92 6.87
C VAL A 26 1.78 9.03 7.68
N PRO A 27 2.23 9.49 8.86
CA PRO A 27 3.09 8.69 9.74
C PRO A 27 2.29 7.59 10.44
N GLY A 28 2.86 6.39 10.52
CA GLY A 28 2.38 5.33 11.42
C GLY A 28 0.95 4.84 11.17
N ALA A 29 0.49 4.86 9.92
CA ALA A 29 -0.80 4.30 9.55
C ALA A 29 -0.84 2.80 9.87
N THR A 30 -1.88 2.35 10.57
CA THR A 30 -2.07 0.93 10.86
C THR A 30 -2.91 0.27 9.77
N GLY A 31 -2.54 -0.95 9.40
CA GLY A 31 -3.26 -1.70 8.38
C GLY A 31 -3.09 -3.19 8.49
N TYR A 32 -3.83 -3.90 7.65
CA TYR A 32 -3.64 -5.32 7.42
C TYR A 32 -3.03 -5.54 6.04
N LEU A 33 -1.79 -6.00 6.00
CA LEU A 33 -1.06 -6.33 4.79
C LEU A 33 -1.08 -7.84 4.56
N GLU A 34 -1.41 -8.25 3.35
CA GLU A 34 -1.27 -9.63 2.89
C GLU A 34 -0.68 -9.68 1.48
N GLU A 35 -0.03 -10.77 1.17
CA GLU A 35 0.38 -11.13 -0.17
C GLU A 35 -0.80 -11.67 -1.00
N ASP A 36 -0.87 -11.33 -2.29
CA ASP A 36 -1.84 -11.96 -3.21
C ASP A 36 -1.11 -12.65 -4.36
N PHE A 37 -0.83 -13.93 -4.15
CA PHE A 37 -0.06 -14.75 -5.10
C PHE A 37 -0.74 -14.90 -6.47
N ARG A 38 -2.04 -14.63 -6.59
CA ARG A 38 -2.77 -14.81 -7.85
C ARG A 38 -2.31 -13.84 -8.94
N ASN A 39 -1.71 -12.70 -8.58
CA ASN A 39 -1.17 -11.70 -9.51
C ASN A 39 0.37 -11.68 -9.62
N LEU A 40 1.07 -12.66 -9.03
CA LEU A 40 2.52 -12.81 -9.20
C LEU A 40 2.93 -13.45 -10.53
N LYS A 41 1.99 -14.02 -11.30
CA LYS A 41 2.30 -14.49 -12.65
C LYS A 41 2.44 -13.28 -13.57
N PRO A 42 3.50 -13.19 -14.39
CA PRO A 42 3.69 -12.07 -15.31
C PRO A 42 2.43 -11.93 -16.17
N ALA A 43 1.71 -10.82 -15.99
CA ALA A 43 0.57 -10.52 -16.83
C ALA A 43 1.07 -10.31 -18.26
N ILE A 44 0.44 -10.99 -19.22
CA ILE A 44 0.70 -10.82 -20.66
C ILE A 44 0.40 -9.37 -21.10
N ASN A 45 -0.29 -8.59 -20.24
CA ASN A 45 -0.59 -7.18 -20.41
C ASN A 45 -0.40 -6.42 -19.07
N PRO A 46 0.68 -5.63 -18.88
CA PRO A 46 1.14 -5.14 -17.58
C PRO A 46 0.41 -3.89 -17.04
N ILE A 47 -0.80 -3.58 -17.53
CA ILE A 47 -1.51 -2.33 -17.17
C ILE A 47 -1.82 -2.27 -15.67
N PHE A 48 -1.91 -3.42 -15.00
CA PHE A 48 -2.17 -3.50 -13.57
C PHE A 48 -1.50 -4.73 -12.97
N THR A 49 -0.39 -4.53 -12.25
CA THR A 49 0.33 -5.61 -11.55
C THR A 49 0.53 -5.22 -10.10
N TYR A 50 0.08 -6.07 -9.19
CA TYR A 50 0.28 -5.92 -7.75
C TYR A 50 0.71 -7.25 -7.15
N THR A 51 1.35 -7.17 -6.01
CA THR A 51 1.94 -8.31 -5.29
C THR A 51 1.32 -8.47 -3.90
N HIS A 52 0.83 -7.36 -3.33
CA HIS A 52 0.30 -7.30 -1.98
C HIS A 52 -0.98 -6.47 -1.97
N ILE A 53 -1.81 -6.70 -0.97
CA ILE A 53 -3.01 -5.94 -0.67
C ILE A 53 -2.84 -5.39 0.74
N LEU A 54 -2.99 -4.07 0.87
CA LEU A 54 -3.04 -3.40 2.16
C LEU A 54 -4.46 -2.90 2.41
N ARG A 55 -5.01 -3.22 3.58
CA ARG A 55 -6.31 -2.74 4.04
C ARG A 55 -6.11 -1.71 5.15
N VAL A 56 -6.67 -0.53 4.95
CA VAL A 56 -6.57 0.60 5.89
C VAL A 56 -7.94 1.23 6.15
N GLU A 57 -8.05 1.93 7.27
CA GLU A 57 -9.27 2.68 7.57
C GLU A 57 -9.59 3.69 6.46
N THR A 58 -10.88 3.99 6.29
CA THR A 58 -11.34 4.95 5.28
C THR A 58 -10.75 6.36 5.46
N THR A 59 -10.36 6.71 6.68
CA THR A 59 -9.76 7.99 7.07
C THR A 59 -8.29 8.14 6.65
N VAL A 60 -7.58 7.03 6.39
CA VAL A 60 -6.15 7.07 6.00
C VAL A 60 -6.01 7.69 4.61
N ASP A 61 -5.29 8.80 4.48
CA ASP A 61 -5.01 9.39 3.16
C ASP A 61 -4.02 8.50 2.41
N VAL A 62 -4.46 7.98 1.27
CA VAL A 62 -3.67 7.14 0.38
C VAL A 62 -4.22 7.36 -1.03
N ARG A 63 -3.32 7.72 -1.94
CA ARG A 63 -3.64 8.14 -3.29
C ARG A 63 -3.05 7.15 -4.27
N ASP A 64 -3.85 6.68 -5.21
CA ASP A 64 -3.33 5.89 -6.33
C ASP A 64 -2.68 6.77 -7.40
N GLY A 65 -1.93 6.10 -8.28
CA GLY A 65 -1.37 6.70 -9.48
C GLY A 65 -2.09 6.24 -10.75
N TYR A 66 -3.37 5.82 -10.64
CA TYR A 66 -4.11 5.24 -11.77
C TYR A 66 -4.41 6.31 -12.83
N SER A 67 -3.43 6.56 -13.70
CA SER A 67 -3.47 7.37 -14.94
C SER A 67 -2.07 7.61 -15.55
N GLY A 68 -1.01 6.96 -15.07
CA GLY A 68 0.35 7.17 -15.59
C GLY A 68 0.98 8.49 -15.16
N VAL A 69 0.35 9.21 -14.21
CA VAL A 69 0.94 10.39 -13.59
C VAL A 69 1.95 9.94 -12.54
N PRO A 70 3.19 10.46 -12.54
CA PRO A 70 4.15 10.25 -11.46
C PRO A 70 3.66 10.95 -10.19
N GLY A 71 2.73 10.32 -9.47
CA GLY A 71 2.00 10.95 -8.36
C GLY A 71 1.34 9.99 -7.37
N GLY A 72 1.34 8.68 -7.63
CA GLY A 72 0.80 7.69 -6.70
C GLY A 72 1.61 7.62 -5.41
N SER A 73 0.97 7.23 -4.31
CA SER A 73 1.63 7.18 -3.01
C SER A 73 2.64 6.03 -2.95
N ALA A 74 3.72 6.22 -2.19
CA ALA A 74 4.59 5.15 -1.75
C ALA A 74 4.22 4.77 -0.32
N VAL A 75 4.24 3.47 -0.02
CA VAL A 75 3.99 2.92 1.32
C VAL A 75 5.27 2.24 1.78
N TYR A 76 5.76 2.62 2.96
CA TYR A 76 6.87 1.96 3.62
C TYR A 76 6.36 1.21 4.83
N VAL A 77 6.47 -0.12 4.81
CA VAL A 77 6.00 -0.98 5.91
C VAL A 77 7.00 -0.94 7.06
N SER A 78 6.50 -1.04 8.29
CA SER A 78 7.19 -0.79 9.56
C SER A 78 7.52 0.67 9.81
N ASN A 79 8.27 1.33 8.92
CA ASN A 79 8.63 2.75 8.96
C ASN A 79 9.36 3.17 7.67
N GLN A 80 9.78 4.43 7.57
CA GLN A 80 10.58 5.01 6.47
C GLN A 80 11.81 4.21 5.97
N SER A 81 12.32 3.24 6.76
CA SER A 81 13.47 2.39 6.41
C SER A 81 13.10 0.94 6.05
N GLY A 82 11.82 0.58 6.10
CA GLY A 82 11.37 -0.79 5.78
C GLY A 82 11.07 -1.02 4.31
N THR A 83 10.37 -2.13 4.00
CA THR A 83 10.03 -2.48 2.61
C THR A 83 9.15 -1.40 1.97
N ARG A 84 9.58 -0.94 0.79
CA ARG A 84 8.84 -0.03 -0.07
C ARG A 84 7.85 -0.75 -0.98
N PHE A 85 6.64 -0.21 -1.03
CA PHE A 85 5.61 -0.54 -1.99
C PHE A 85 5.16 0.70 -2.76
N GLN A 86 4.84 0.51 -4.03
CA GLN A 86 4.18 1.49 -4.86
C GLN A 86 2.68 1.20 -4.89
N VAL A 87 1.86 2.22 -4.61
CA VAL A 87 0.41 2.11 -4.75
C VAL A 87 0.02 2.11 -6.23
N GLN A 88 -0.70 1.06 -6.63
CA GLN A 88 -1.20 0.87 -7.99
C GLN A 88 -2.64 1.36 -8.14
N ALA A 89 -3.49 1.04 -7.17
CA ALA A 89 -4.89 1.46 -7.13
C ALA A 89 -5.39 1.50 -5.69
N VAL A 90 -6.40 2.33 -5.44
CA VAL A 90 -7.14 2.37 -4.18
C VAL A 90 -8.62 2.17 -4.46
N ALA A 91 -9.23 1.19 -3.80
CA ALA A 91 -10.67 0.95 -3.85
C ALA A 91 -11.27 1.07 -2.44
N ARG A 92 -12.51 1.56 -2.33
CA ARG A 92 -13.27 1.52 -1.08
C ARG A 92 -14.28 0.38 -1.14
N VAL A 93 -14.32 -0.44 -0.12
CA VAL A 93 -15.20 -1.62 -0.03
C VAL A 93 -16.09 -1.51 1.20
N GLY A 94 -17.30 -2.05 1.12
CA GLY A 94 -18.22 -2.07 2.27
C GLY A 94 -18.78 -0.70 2.64
N ARG A 95 -18.88 0.22 1.68
CA ARG A 95 -19.32 1.61 1.91
C ARG A 95 -20.65 1.65 2.68
N GLY A 96 -20.65 2.37 3.82
CA GLY A 96 -21.84 2.54 4.66
C GLY A 96 -22.20 1.32 5.52
N THR A 97 -21.33 0.32 5.58
CA THR A 97 -21.48 -0.86 6.46
C THR A 97 -20.43 -0.84 7.57
N ALA A 98 -20.52 -1.77 8.52
CA ALA A 98 -19.51 -1.93 9.57
C ALA A 98 -18.14 -2.39 9.02
N VAL A 99 -18.07 -2.85 7.77
CA VAL A 99 -16.83 -3.29 7.11
C VAL A 99 -16.32 -2.27 6.09
N ASP A 100 -16.64 -0.99 6.26
CA ASP A 100 -16.20 0.08 5.37
C ASP A 100 -14.69 0.37 5.53
N HIS A 101 -13.90 0.05 4.51
CA HIS A 101 -12.45 0.22 4.51
C HIS A 101 -11.90 0.48 3.11
N LYS A 102 -10.63 0.91 3.04
CA LYS A 102 -9.89 1.01 1.78
C LYS A 102 -9.09 -0.27 1.54
N ILE A 103 -9.10 -0.74 0.30
CA ILE A 103 -8.20 -1.75 -0.25
C ILE A 103 -7.20 -1.01 -1.14
N VAL A 104 -5.92 -1.17 -0.82
CA VAL A 104 -4.79 -0.57 -1.50
C VAL A 104 -4.01 -1.68 -2.18
N TYR A 105 -3.95 -1.63 -3.52
CA TYR A 105 -3.21 -2.59 -4.31
C TYR A 105 -1.76 -2.14 -4.41
N LEU A 106 -0.83 -2.99 -3.96
CA LEU A 106 0.57 -2.65 -3.76
C LEU A 106 1.50 -3.49 -4.64
N GLN A 107 2.42 -2.83 -5.31
CA GLN A 107 3.55 -3.46 -5.99
C GLN A 107 4.82 -3.26 -5.16
N ARG A 108 5.48 -4.36 -4.76
CA ARG A 108 6.77 -4.28 -4.07
C ARG A 108 7.83 -3.72 -5.03
N ILE A 109 8.54 -2.66 -4.64
CA ILE A 109 9.62 -2.04 -5.43
C ILE A 109 10.94 -2.19 -4.67
N ASN A 110 12.03 -2.42 -5.41
CA ASN A 110 13.37 -2.75 -4.91
C ASN A 110 13.46 -4.11 -4.21
N LEU A 111 13.41 -5.19 -5.02
CA LEU A 111 13.89 -6.50 -4.57
C LEU A 111 15.42 -6.52 -4.63
N THR A 112 16.09 -6.34 -3.49
CA THR A 112 17.47 -6.83 -3.33
C THR A 112 17.40 -8.08 -2.48
N TRP A 113 17.93 -9.17 -3.00
CA TRP A 113 18.01 -10.44 -2.28
C TRP A 113 19.39 -10.58 -1.65
N PRO A 114 19.52 -10.98 -0.38
CA PRO A 114 18.43 -11.20 0.59
C PRO A 114 17.84 -9.88 1.08
N SER A 115 16.51 -9.84 1.28
CA SER A 115 15.85 -8.72 1.97
C SER A 115 15.81 -9.01 3.47
N ASN A 116 16.19 -8.04 4.27
CA ASN A 116 16.27 -8.08 5.74
C ASN A 116 14.90 -8.08 6.47
N ASP A 117 13.81 -8.24 5.75
CA ASP A 117 12.46 -8.35 6.32
C ASP A 117 12.04 -9.83 6.38
N VAL A 118 12.12 -10.40 7.58
CA VAL A 118 11.57 -11.71 7.99
C VAL A 118 10.32 -11.47 8.81
#